data_AF-A0A2J7QTE7-F1
#
_entry.id   AF-A0A2J7QTE7-F1
#
_cell.length_a   1.000
_cell.length_b   1.000
_cell.length_c   1.000
_cell.angle_alpha   90.00
_cell.angle_beta   90.00
_cell.angle_gamma   90.00
#
_symmetry.space_group_name_H-M   'P 1'
#
loop_
_entity.id
_entity.type
_entity.pdbx_description
1 polymer ?
#
loop_
_entity_poly.entity_id
_entity_poly.type
_entity_poly.pdbx_seq_one_letter_code
_entity_poly.pdbx_strand_id
1 'polypeptide(L)' 'MKITIGGYHVRLDNLFNGDKFLGEATNAALNENPKELIAYLKPVVEKTVKNIIQKIANKITQHFTLEELLPKN' A
#
# COMPACT_ATOMS: atom_id res chain seq x y z
N MET A 1 8.01 4.10 8.59
CA MET A 1 6.79 4.85 8.26
C MET A 1 5.61 3.98 8.68
N LYS A 2 4.69 4.50 9.48
CA LYS A 2 3.51 3.76 9.94
C LYS A 2 2.31 4.25 9.15
N ILE A 3 1.76 3.42 8.26
CA ILE A 3 0.55 3.75 7.51
C ILE A 3 -0.66 3.20 8.25
N THR A 4 -1.74 4.00 8.31
CA THR A 4 -3.06 3.52 8.70
C THR A 4 -3.87 3.32 7.42
N ILE A 5 -4.19 2.07 7.09
CA ILE A 5 -5.11 1.75 6.01
C ILE A 5 -6.52 1.84 6.60
N GLY A 6 -7.39 2.65 5.99
CA GLY A 6 -8.78 2.81 6.39
C GLY A 6 -9.63 1.58 6.03
N GLY A 7 -10.91 1.80 5.72
CA GLY A 7 -11.75 0.73 5.17
C GLY A 7 -11.23 0.27 3.80
N TYR A 8 -11.33 -1.03 3.51
CA TYR A 8 -11.12 -1.56 2.18
C TYR A 8 -12.38 -2.24 1.66
N HIS A 9 -12.45 -2.36 0.34
CA HIS A 9 -13.33 -3.28 -0.36
C HIS A 9 -12.52 -3.97 -1.45
N VAL A 10 -12.48 -5.30 -1.43
CA VAL A 10 -11.72 -6.11 -2.39
C VAL A 10 -12.70 -6.91 -3.23
N ARG A 11 -12.52 -6.89 -4.56
CA ARG A 11 -13.21 -7.77 -5.49
C ARG A 11 -12.20 -8.46 -6.39
N LEU A 12 -12.22 -9.78 -6.36
CA LEU A 12 -11.42 -10.66 -7.20
C LEU A 12 -12.35 -11.31 -8.22
N ASP A 13 -12.08 -11.06 -9.49
CA ASP A 13 -12.82 -11.65 -10.61
C ASP A 13 -12.13 -12.92 -11.13
N ASN A 14 -12.89 -13.78 -11.78
CA ASN A 14 -12.39 -15.03 -12.40
C ASN A 14 -11.69 -15.99 -11.42
N LEU A 15 -12.09 -15.98 -10.15
CA LEU A 15 -11.64 -16.96 -9.17
C LEU A 15 -12.18 -18.36 -9.54
N PHE A 16 -11.41 -19.40 -9.19
CA PHE A 16 -11.82 -20.81 -9.36
C PHE A 16 -12.31 -21.15 -10.78
N ASN A 17 -11.61 -20.64 -11.79
CA ASN A 17 -11.96 -20.85 -13.20
C ASN A 17 -13.36 -20.33 -13.58
N GLY A 18 -13.81 -19.25 -12.94
CA GLY A 18 -15.09 -18.59 -13.21
C GLY A 18 -16.26 -19.12 -12.38
N ASP A 19 -16.01 -19.98 -11.38
CA ASP A 19 -17.07 -20.44 -10.48
C ASP A 19 -17.61 -19.25 -9.65
N LYS A 20 -18.87 -18.90 -9.91
CA LYS A 20 -19.53 -17.76 -9.26
C LYS A 20 -19.74 -17.99 -7.77
N PHE A 21 -20.10 -19.20 -7.36
CA PHE A 21 -20.45 -19.47 -5.97
C PHE A 21 -19.20 -19.39 -5.08
N LEU A 22 -18.12 -20.07 -5.47
CA LEU A 22 -16.84 -20.02 -4.76
C LEU A 22 -16.21 -18.63 -4.84
N GLY A 23 -16.34 -17.96 -5.98
CA GLY A 23 -15.87 -16.60 -6.17
C GLY A 23 -16.57 -15.59 -5.27
N GLU A 24 -17.91 -15.63 -5.19
CA GLU A 24 -18.70 -14.77 -4.30
C GLU A 24 -18.43 -15.08 -2.83
N ALA A 25 -18.38 -16.37 -2.44
CA ALA A 25 -18.07 -16.77 -1.08
C ALA A 25 -16.68 -16.28 -0.63
N THR A 26 -15.67 -16.38 -1.51
CA THR A 26 -14.33 -15.88 -1.23
C THR A 26 -14.28 -14.37 -1.12
N ASN A 27 -14.96 -13.65 -2.02
CA ASN A 27 -15.07 -12.20 -1.93
C ASN A 27 -15.78 -11.76 -0.65
N ALA A 28 -16.84 -12.45 -0.23
CA ALA A 28 -17.52 -12.19 1.04
C ALA A 28 -16.58 -12.40 2.23
N ALA A 29 -15.93 -13.57 2.31
CA ALA A 29 -15.00 -13.90 3.39
C ALA A 29 -13.84 -12.91 3.49
N LEU A 30 -13.30 -12.45 2.35
CA LEU A 30 -12.26 -11.42 2.31
C LEU A 30 -12.79 -10.09 2.85
N ASN A 31 -14.01 -9.67 2.53
CA ASN A 31 -14.54 -8.40 3.00
C ASN A 31 -15.07 -8.44 4.44
N GLU A 32 -15.38 -9.62 4.99
CA GLU A 32 -15.82 -9.82 6.38
C GLU A 32 -14.70 -9.64 7.41
N ASN A 33 -13.45 -9.96 7.04
CA ASN A 33 -12.30 -9.90 7.95
C ASN A 33 -11.25 -8.85 7.53
N PRO A 34 -11.60 -7.55 7.55
CA PRO A 34 -10.74 -6.52 7.01
C PRO A 34 -9.44 -6.29 7.77
N LYS A 35 -9.39 -6.63 9.04
CA LYS A 35 -8.17 -6.40 9.82
C LYS A 35 -7.04 -7.33 9.40
N GLU A 36 -7.34 -8.57 9.04
CA GLU A 36 -6.33 -9.59 8.77
C GLU A 36 -5.70 -9.41 7.39
N LEU A 37 -6.53 -9.15 6.35
CA LEU A 37 -6.03 -8.84 5.02
C LEU A 37 -5.22 -7.54 5.02
N ILE A 38 -5.66 -6.51 5.75
CA ILE A 38 -4.88 -5.27 5.91
C ILE A 38 -3.54 -5.57 6.57
N ALA A 39 -3.51 -6.36 7.65
CA ALA A 39 -2.27 -6.70 8.34
C ALA A 39 -1.26 -7.38 7.40
N TYR A 40 -1.74 -8.25 6.50
CA TYR A 40 -0.91 -8.90 5.50
C TYR A 40 -0.43 -7.94 4.39
N LEU A 41 -1.31 -7.08 3.86
CA LEU A 41 -0.97 -6.17 2.75
C LEU A 41 -0.15 -4.96 3.21
N LYS A 42 -0.32 -4.52 4.46
CA LYS A 42 0.35 -3.36 5.05
C LYS A 42 1.86 -3.30 4.80
N PRO A 43 2.66 -4.35 5.08
CA PRO A 43 4.11 -4.28 4.86
C PRO A 43 4.48 -4.01 3.40
N VAL A 44 3.72 -4.56 2.43
CA VAL A 44 3.96 -4.35 1.00
C VAL A 44 3.65 -2.92 0.60
N VAL A 45 2.52 -2.39 1.07
CA VAL A 45 2.13 -0.99 0.85
C VAL A 45 3.15 -0.05 1.48
N GLU A 46 3.54 -0.27 2.74
CA GLU A 46 4.52 0.56 3.44
C GLU A 46 5.88 0.59 2.73
N LYS A 47 6.37 -0.56 2.27
CA LYS A 47 7.62 -0.65 1.50
C LYS A 47 7.51 0.12 0.18
N THR A 48 6.39 -0.03 -0.53
CA THR A 48 6.17 0.62 -1.83
C THR A 48 6.11 2.13 -1.69
N VAL A 49 5.32 2.64 -0.75
CA VAL A 49 5.22 4.07 -0.48
C VAL A 49 6.56 4.64 -0.01
N LYS A 50 7.28 3.93 0.88
CA LYS A 50 8.63 4.33 1.30
C LYS A 50 9.56 4.50 0.09
N ASN A 51 9.57 3.53 -0.83
CA ASN A 51 10.41 3.59 -2.01
C ASN A 51 10.04 4.76 -2.93
N ILE A 52 8.75 5.04 -3.11
CA ILE A 52 8.27 6.17 -3.90
C ILE A 52 8.73 7.50 -3.28
N ILE A 53 8.46 7.69 -1.97
CA ILE A 53 8.87 8.90 -1.25
C ILE A 53 10.39 9.07 -1.30
N GLN A 54 11.16 8.00 -1.08
CA GLN A 54 12.62 8.05 -1.14
C GLN A 54 13.13 8.42 -2.53
N LYS A 55 12.52 7.89 -3.60
CA LYS A 55 12.85 8.27 -4.98
C LYS A 55 12.58 9.75 -5.25
N ILE A 56 11.43 10.25 -4.80
CA ILE A 56 11.05 11.66 -4.97
C ILE A 56 12.01 12.55 -4.17
N ALA A 57 12.26 12.22 -2.90
CA ALA A 57 13.17 12.95 -2.04
C ALA A 57 14.58 13.00 -2.66
N ASN A 58 15.13 11.85 -3.06
CA ASN A 58 16.44 11.78 -3.70
C ASN A 58 16.49 12.67 -4.96
N LYS A 59 15.47 12.59 -5.83
CA LYS A 59 15.39 13.41 -7.05
C LYS A 59 15.39 14.90 -6.73
N ILE A 60 14.66 15.34 -5.72
CA ILE A 60 14.65 16.76 -5.31
C ILE A 60 16.02 17.14 -4.76
N THR A 61 16.55 16.38 -3.80
CA THR A 61 17.81 16.70 -3.11
C THR A 61 19.04 16.62 -4.02
N GLN A 62 18.97 15.94 -5.15
CA GLN A 62 20.05 15.94 -6.15
C GLN A 62 20.27 17.32 -6.82
N HIS A 63 19.28 18.21 -6.75
CA HIS A 63 19.35 19.53 -7.36
C HIS A 63 19.76 20.64 -6.39
N PHE A 64 19.99 20.32 -5.11
CA PHE A 64 20.34 21.29 -4.07
C PHE A 64 21.54 20.80 -3.26
N THR A 65 22.38 21.73 -2.83
CA THR A 65 23.45 21.43 -1.86
C THR A 65 22.86 21.22 -0.46
N LEU A 66 23.60 20.52 0.41
CA LEU A 66 23.16 20.28 1.79
C LEU A 66 22.95 21.60 2.57
N GLU A 67 23.70 22.64 2.22
CA GLU A 67 23.66 23.97 2.85
C GLU A 67 22.42 24.77 2.42
N GLU A 68 21.95 24.60 1.18
CA GLU A 68 20.68 25.17 0.71
C GLU A 68 19.47 24.46 1.32
N LEU A 69 19.56 23.13 1.53
CA LEU A 69 18.48 22.33 2.11
C LEU A 69 18.38 22.49 3.63
N LEU A 70 19.51 22.67 4.31
CA LEU A 70 19.63 22.80 5.76
C LEU A 70 20.51 24.01 6.10
N PRO A 71 20.02 25.25 5.89
CA PRO A 71 20.78 26.45 6.22
C PRO A 71 21.07 26.48 7.72
N LYS A 72 22.36 26.67 8.06
CA LYS A 72 22.78 26.91 9.43
C LYS A 72 22.37 28.33 9.80
N ASN A 73 21.58 28.45 10.86
CA ASN A 73 21.43 29.72 11.58
C ASN A 73 22.76 30.13 12.19
#